data_AF-F8ADT6-F1
#
_entry.id   AF-F8ADT6-F1
#
_cell.length_a   1.000
_cell.length_b   1.000
_cell.length_c   1.000
_cell.angle_alpha   90.00
_cell.angle_beta   90.00
_cell.angle_gamma   90.00
#
_symmetry.space_group_name_H-M   'P 1'
#
loop_
_entity.id
_entity.type
_entity.pdbx_description
1 polymer ?
#
loop_
_entity_poly.entity_id
_entity_poly.type
_entity_poly.pdbx_seq_one_letter_code
_entity_poly.pdbx_strand_id
1 'polypeptide(L)'
;MKKIEAIIKPFKLEEVKEALAEIGVKGMTVSEVKGFGRQKGHREIYRGAEYIVDFLPKVKIELVLEDELVEKVVETIINSARTGKIGDGKIFIIPVEDAIRIRTGERGKEAV
;
A
#
# COMPACT_ATOMS: atom_id res chain seq x y z
N MET A 1 16.08 8.10 3.81
CA MET A 1 14.63 7.85 4.03
C MET A 1 14.03 7.30 2.75
N LYS A 2 13.02 6.43 2.88
CA LYS A 2 12.25 5.94 1.74
C LYS A 2 10.76 6.09 1.99
N LYS A 3 10.03 6.31 0.90
CA LYS A 3 8.60 6.11 0.85
C LYS A 3 8.31 4.68 0.39
N ILE A 4 7.50 3.98 1.16
CA ILE A 4 6.88 2.73 0.77
C ILE A 4 5.49 3.05 0.22
N GLU A 5 5.24 2.60 -1.01
CA GLU A 5 3.92 2.64 -1.64
C GLU A 5 3.46 1.21 -1.93
N ALA A 6 2.51 0.72 -1.15
CA ALA A 6 1.99 -0.64 -1.26
C ALA A 6 0.56 -0.62 -1.80
N ILE A 7 0.33 -1.27 -2.95
CA ILE A 7 -1.00 -1.49 -3.50
C ILE A 7 -1.41 -2.92 -3.15
N ILE A 8 -2.49 -3.10 -2.41
CA ILE A 8 -2.94 -4.40 -1.90
C ILE A 8 -4.43 -4.67 -2.17
N LYS A 9 -4.90 -5.89 -1.89
CA LYS A 9 -6.34 -6.21 -1.87
C LYS A 9 -7.03 -5.47 -0.71
N PRO A 10 -8.24 -4.89 -0.91
CA PRO A 10 -8.88 -4.08 0.13
C PRO A 10 -9.10 -4.80 1.46
N PHE A 11 -9.53 -6.07 1.44
CA PHE A 11 -9.80 -6.83 2.67
C PHE A 11 -8.55 -7.16 3.50
N LYS A 12 -7.34 -6.95 2.96
CA LYS A 12 -6.07 -7.14 3.69
C LYS A 12 -5.62 -5.90 4.47
N LEU A 13 -6.30 -4.76 4.31
CA LEU A 13 -5.89 -3.51 4.93
C LEU A 13 -5.78 -3.60 6.45
N GLU A 14 -6.76 -4.19 7.13
CA GLU A 14 -6.77 -4.27 8.59
C GLU A 14 -5.61 -5.11 9.12
N GLU A 15 -5.39 -6.29 8.53
CA GLU A 15 -4.29 -7.20 8.89
C GLU A 15 -2.91 -6.56 8.66
N VAL A 16 -2.75 -5.80 7.57
CA VAL A 16 -1.52 -5.04 7.30
C VAL A 16 -1.34 -3.92 8.32
N LYS A 17 -2.42 -3.20 8.67
CA LYS A 17 -2.37 -2.11 9.65
C LYS A 17 -1.94 -2.61 11.03
N GLU A 18 -2.52 -3.71 11.49
CA GLU A 18 -2.19 -4.34 12.78
C GLU A 18 -0.74 -4.82 12.80
N ALA A 19 -0.30 -5.55 11.78
CA ALA A 19 1.07 -6.06 11.70
C ALA A 19 2.12 -4.94 11.66
N LEU A 20 1.83 -3.83 10.97
CA LEU A 20 2.70 -2.65 10.97
C LEU A 20 2.74 -1.96 12.34
N ALA A 21 1.61 -1.89 13.05
CA ALA A 21 1.55 -1.31 14.39
C ALA A 21 2.39 -2.12 15.40
N GLU A 22 2.36 -3.45 15.33
CA GLU A 22 3.14 -4.35 16.19
C GLU A 22 4.65 -4.13 16.07
N ILE A 23 5.14 -3.74 14.89
CA ILE A 23 6.56 -3.46 14.66
C ILE A 23 6.95 -1.99 14.92
N GLY A 24 6.01 -1.17 15.41
CA GLY A 24 6.23 0.20 15.83
C GLY A 24 5.95 1.28 14.78
N VAL A 25 5.33 0.94 13.64
CA VAL A 25 4.92 1.94 12.63
C VAL A 25 3.63 2.62 13.12
N LYS A 26 3.71 3.93 13.39
CA LYS A 26 2.62 4.70 14.03
C LYS A 26 1.80 5.55 13.05
N GLY A 27 2.23 5.67 11.80
CA GLY A 27 1.59 6.53 10.81
C GLY A 27 1.64 5.92 9.42
N MET A 28 0.53 6.00 8.71
CA MET A 28 0.40 5.67 7.29
C MET A 28 -0.73 6.50 6.68
N THR A 29 -0.65 6.74 5.38
CA THR A 29 -1.75 7.31 4.59
C THR A 29 -2.35 6.22 3.72
N VAL A 30 -3.67 6.20 3.62
CA VAL A 30 -4.39 5.19 2.83
C VAL A 30 -5.29 5.89 1.83
N SER A 31 -5.32 5.38 0.60
CA SER A 31 -6.25 5.83 -0.45
C SER A 31 -6.85 4.64 -1.18
N GLU A 32 -8.09 4.78 -1.61
CA GLU A 32 -8.74 3.81 -2.49
C GLU A 32 -8.33 4.09 -3.93
N VAL A 33 -7.90 3.03 -4.62
CA VAL A 33 -7.44 3.13 -6.01
C VAL A 33 -8.03 2.01 -6.86
N LYS A 34 -7.93 2.17 -8.17
CA LYS A 34 -8.37 1.20 -9.16
C LYS A 34 -7.15 0.65 -9.90
N GLY A 35 -7.00 -0.66 -9.91
CA GLY A 35 -5.86 -1.35 -10.54
C GLY A 35 -6.29 -2.19 -11.73
N PHE A 36 -5.47 -2.19 -12.78
CA PHE A 36 -5.60 -3.07 -13.94
C PHE A 36 -4.34 -3.91 -14.12
N GLY A 37 -4.46 -5.13 -14.65
CA GLY A 37 -3.31 -5.99 -14.89
C GLY A 37 -3.69 -7.44 -15.24
N ARG A 38 -2.82 -8.40 -14.86
CA ARG A 38 -3.02 -9.83 -15.14
C ARG A 38 -4.29 -10.42 -14.53
N GLN A 39 -4.82 -9.80 -13.48
CA GLN A 39 -6.15 -10.08 -12.98
C GLN A 39 -7.16 -9.49 -13.98
N LYS A 40 -7.44 -10.22 -15.06
CA LYS A 40 -8.38 -9.77 -16.09
C LYS A 40 -9.73 -9.47 -15.44
N GLY A 41 -10.32 -8.35 -15.83
CA GLY A 41 -11.71 -8.04 -15.53
C GLY A 41 -12.60 -9.20 -15.95
N HIS A 42 -13.48 -9.65 -15.05
CA HIS A 42 -14.55 -10.54 -15.47
C HIS A 42 -15.47 -9.76 -16.42
N ARG A 43 -15.95 -10.42 -17.49
CA ARG A 43 -17.02 -9.87 -18.32
C ARG A 43 -18.31 -9.97 -17.52
N GLU A 44 -18.89 -8.84 -17.13
CA GLU A 44 -20.21 -8.80 -16.50
C GLU A 44 -21.25 -8.33 -17.51
N ILE A 45 -22.35 -9.06 -17.61
CA ILE A 45 -23.51 -8.65 -18.42
C ILE A 45 -24.40 -7.81 -17.52
N TYR A 46 -24.52 -6.51 -17.80
CA TYR A 46 -25.44 -5.62 -17.08
C TYR A 46 -26.51 -5.11 -18.05
N ARG A 47 -27.78 -5.43 -17.78
CA ARG A 47 -28.95 -5.06 -18.63
C ARG A 47 -28.78 -5.41 -20.12
N GLY A 48 -28.15 -6.53 -20.43
CA GLY A 48 -27.98 -6.99 -21.81
C GLY A 48 -26.83 -6.32 -22.58
N ALA A 49 -26.05 -5.45 -21.94
CA ALA A 49 -24.79 -4.94 -22.48
C ALA A 49 -23.60 -5.64 -21.79
N GLU A 50 -22.62 -6.08 -22.57
CA GLU A 50 -21.34 -6.57 -22.04
C GLU A 50 -20.52 -5.38 -21.52
N TYR A 51 -20.23 -5.37 -20.22
CA TYR A 51 -19.26 -4.44 -19.65
C TYR A 51 -17.97 -5.20 -19.34
N ILE A 52 -16.86 -4.71 -19.89
CA ILE A 52 -15.52 -5.14 -19.49
C ILE A 52 -15.18 -4.36 -18.22
N VAL A 53 -15.09 -5.07 -17.08
CA VAL A 53 -14.64 -4.46 -15.83
C VAL A 53 -13.12 -4.25 -15.91
N ASP A 54 -12.69 -3.15 -16.53
CA ASP A 54 -11.26 -2.87 -16.76
C ASP A 54 -10.48 -2.53 -15.50
N PHE A 55 -11.13 -2.28 -14.36
CA PHE A 55 -10.41 -1.94 -13.14
C PHE A 55 -11.00 -2.62 -11.92
N LEU A 56 -10.12 -3.15 -11.08
CA LEU A 56 -10.47 -3.77 -9.81
C LEU A 56 -10.10 -2.84 -8.64
N PRO A 57 -10.94 -2.74 -7.61
CA PRO A 57 -10.64 -1.93 -6.44
C PRO A 57 -9.41 -2.50 -5.71
N LYS A 58 -8.54 -1.59 -5.29
CA LYS A 58 -7.34 -1.84 -4.50
C LYS A 58 -7.23 -0.75 -3.43
N VAL A 59 -6.41 -1.03 -2.43
CA VAL A 59 -6.01 -0.02 -1.45
C VAL A 59 -4.55 0.31 -1.67
N LYS A 60 -4.22 1.60 -1.69
CA LYS A 60 -2.85 2.10 -1.72
C LYS A 60 -2.49 2.63 -0.35
N ILE A 61 -1.45 2.05 0.25
CA ILE A 61 -0.88 2.43 1.53
C ILE A 61 0.45 3.15 1.26
N GLU A 62 0.62 4.32 1.86
CA GLU A 62 1.79 5.18 1.71
C GLU A 62 2.38 5.49 3.09
N LEU A 63 3.68 5.22 3.26
CA LEU A 63 4.44 5.47 4.49
C LEU A 63 5.81 6.01 4.12
N VAL A 64 6.36 6.91 4.94
CA VAL A 64 7.75 7.38 4.83
C VAL A 64 8.46 6.97 6.11
N LEU A 65 9.65 6.38 5.96
CA LEU A 65 10.42 5.83 7.07
C LEU A 65 11.92 6.00 6.86
N GLU A 66 12.65 5.83 7.95
CA GLU A 66 14.11 5.72 7.94
C GLU A 66 14.55 4.46 7.17
N ASP A 67 15.75 4.53 6.58
CA ASP A 67 16.24 3.49 5.68
C ASP A 67 16.43 2.15 6.40
N GLU A 68 16.77 2.17 7.70
CA GLU A 68 16.97 0.97 8.51
C GLU A 68 15.68 0.17 8.75
N LEU A 69 14.49 0.79 8.63
CA LEU A 69 13.20 0.14 8.85
C LEU A 69 12.57 -0.41 7.57
N VAL A 70 13.12 -0.07 6.40
CA VAL A 70 12.53 -0.36 5.08
C VAL A 70 12.30 -1.84 4.87
N GLU A 71 13.34 -2.66 5.09
CA GLU A 71 13.25 -4.09 4.83
C GLU A 71 12.23 -4.76 5.75
N LYS A 72 12.28 -4.44 7.05
CA LYS A 72 11.34 -4.95 8.04
C LYS A 72 9.89 -4.64 7.68
N VAL A 73 9.61 -3.40 7.26
CA VAL A 73 8.27 -2.97 6.85
C VAL A 73 7.82 -3.68 5.57
N VAL A 74 8.70 -3.83 4.58
CA VAL A 74 8.39 -4.54 3.33
C VAL A 74 8.04 -6.00 3.61
N GLU A 75 8.85 -6.70 4.42
CA GLU A 75 8.57 -8.09 4.81
C GLU A 75 7.24 -8.23 5.56
N THR A 76 6.96 -7.32 6.50
CA THR A 76 5.68 -7.30 7.23
C THR A 76 4.49 -7.11 6.30
N ILE A 77 4.56 -6.19 5.33
CA ILE A 77 3.48 -6.00 4.34
C ILE A 77 3.33 -7.24 3.46
N ILE A 78 4.43 -7.86 3.03
CA ILE A 78 4.37 -9.09 2.22
C ILE A 78 3.65 -10.19 3.02
N ASN A 79 4.05 -10.43 4.25
CA ASN A 79 3.51 -11.54 5.04
C ASN A 79 2.02 -11.36 5.37
N SER A 80 1.59 -10.13 5.67
CA SER A 80 0.18 -9.82 6.00
C SER A 80 -0.72 -9.69 4.75
N ALA A 81 -0.24 -9.10 3.66
CA ALA A 81 -1.06 -8.87 2.47
C ALA A 81 -1.15 -10.09 1.53
N ARG A 82 -0.20 -11.04 1.61
CA ARG A 82 -0.12 -12.17 0.67
C ARG A 82 -1.24 -13.18 0.89
N THR A 83 -1.91 -13.53 -0.20
CA THR A 83 -2.87 -14.64 -0.28
C THR A 83 -2.38 -15.79 -1.17
N GLY A 84 -1.30 -15.55 -1.92
CA GLY A 84 -0.76 -16.50 -2.89
C GLY A 84 -1.55 -16.55 -4.21
N LYS A 85 -2.62 -15.77 -4.32
CA LYS A 85 -3.47 -15.68 -5.52
C LYS A 85 -3.09 -14.47 -6.36
N ILE A 86 -3.39 -14.53 -7.66
CA ILE A 86 -3.21 -13.40 -8.57
C ILE A 86 -3.91 -12.15 -8.01
N GLY A 87 -3.23 -11.01 -8.16
CA GLY A 87 -3.76 -9.70 -7.79
C GLY A 87 -3.54 -9.28 -6.34
N ASP A 88 -2.63 -9.96 -5.60
CA ASP A 88 -2.21 -9.54 -4.25
C ASP A 88 -1.63 -8.13 -4.22
N GLY A 89 -0.97 -7.72 -5.31
CA GLY A 89 -0.58 -6.34 -5.54
C GLY A 89 0.92 -6.17 -5.71
N LYS A 90 1.44 -4.99 -5.35
CA LYS A 90 2.85 -4.58 -5.54
C LYS A 90 3.28 -3.62 -4.44
N ILE A 91 4.57 -3.60 -4.16
CA ILE A 91 5.22 -2.63 -3.27
C ILE A 91 6.29 -1.89 -4.08
N PHE A 92 6.33 -0.57 -3.94
CA PHE A 92 7.35 0.29 -4.51
C PHE A 92 8.12 0.98 -3.40
N ILE A 93 9.43 1.09 -3.58
CA ILE A 93 10.34 1.77 -2.66
C ILE A 93 10.88 2.99 -3.41
N ILE A 94 10.55 4.18 -2.93
CA ILE A 94 10.85 5.45 -3.60
C ILE A 94 11.79 6.25 -2.68
N PRO A 95 12.90 6.81 -3.20
CA PRO A 95 13.77 7.68 -2.39
C PRO A 95 13.02 8.94 -1.95
N VAL A 96 13.21 9.34 -0.70
CA VAL A 96 12.72 10.61 -0.15
C VAL A 96 13.92 11.43 0.30
N GLU A 97 14.09 12.61 -0.28
CA GLU A 97 15.20 13.52 0.04
C GLU A 97 15.02 14.18 1.41
N ASP A 98 13.82 14.68 1.71
CA ASP A 98 13.50 15.33 2.99
C ASP A 98 12.04 15.04 3.38
N ALA A 99 11.77 15.10 4.68
CA ALA A 99 10.44 15.01 5.26
C ALA A 99 10.32 16.12 6.30
N ILE A 100 9.22 16.89 6.28
CA ILE A 100 9.01 17.99 7.21
C ILE A 100 7.72 17.77 8.00
N ARG A 101 7.81 17.74 9.33
CA ARG A 101 6.64 17.65 10.20
C ARG A 101 6.01 19.04 10.34
N ILE A 102 4.87 19.26 9.68
CA ILE A 102 4.20 20.58 9.63
C ILE A 102 4.01 21.22 11.01
N ARG A 103 3.66 20.42 12.03
CA ARG A 103 3.36 20.92 13.39
C ARG A 103 4.59 21.48 14.13
N THR A 104 5.77 20.93 13.92
CA THR A 104 6.99 21.23 14.71
C THR A 104 8.10 21.85 13.88
N GLY A 105 8.06 21.69 12.55
CA GLY A 105 9.15 22.06 11.64
C GLY A 105 10.34 21.09 11.65
N GLU A 106 10.27 20.00 12.44
CA GLU A 106 11.28 18.93 12.45
C GLU A 106 11.46 18.36 11.03
N ARG A 107 12.70 17.96 10.73
CA ARG A 107 13.11 17.51 9.40
C ARG A 107 13.76 16.13 9.43
N GLY A 108 13.82 15.49 8.27
CA GLY A 108 14.52 14.22 8.11
C GLY A 108 13.96 13.13 9.04
N LYS A 109 14.86 12.45 9.75
CA LYS A 109 14.53 11.36 10.68
C LYS A 109 13.54 11.76 11.78
N GLU A 110 13.65 12.99 12.31
CA GLU A 110 12.76 13.47 13.38
C GLU A 110 11.31 13.70 12.91
N ALA A 111 11.12 13.85 11.59
CA ALA A 111 9.80 14.11 11.00
C ALA A 111 8.99 12.83 10.73
N VAL A 112 9.64 11.66 10.66
CA VAL A 112 9.03 10.37 10.29
C VAL A 112 8.75 9.47 11.50
#